data_AF-A0A0F9EEK5-F1
#
_entry.id   AF-A0A0F9EEK5-F1
#
_cell.length_a   1.000
_cell.length_b   1.000
_cell.length_c   1.000
_cell.angle_alpha   90.00
_cell.angle_beta   90.00
_cell.angle_gamma   90.00
#
_symmetry.space_group_name_H-M   'P 1'
#
loop_
_entity.id
_entity.type
_entity.pdbx_description
1 polymer ?
#
loop_
_entity_poly.entity_id
_entity_poly.type
_entity_poly.pdbx_seq_one_letter_code
_entity_poly.pdbx_strand_id
1 'polypeptide(L)'
;LVPFSIYNRDYLGPIFEHLNTKYGARREIIPEYNQELYNLIEKYNHRDNQFFIAKVFARNISFAVKKVSRNIDINMGLYSLVCYLFRDVTSFGGDPFEKSIGNINTPIVYVFNNEECKTIMFSTYEIPKWTENIDFYKLNTIVNLMDNIQKFKSEKLKTLLYEVFINYYNAIRTSEFSVSFLTFWNIIEQLLLKNSGTKLIEIINRLKSTYPDSIKEKKDIEERIDMLYKKRNLFVHEATDKINRHDRSFAKSLVEHLVMSYINFAGEIESTGMLEFFYQNLRKNSNILQKEAQVLKILEAIKKNVQ
;
A
#
# COMPACT_ATOMS: atom_id res chain seq x y z
N LEU A 1 1.35 5.10 -14.90
CA LEU A 1 -0.08 5.31 -15.21
C LEU A 1 -0.23 6.80 -15.47
N VAL A 2 -0.88 7.21 -16.56
CA VAL A 2 -1.18 8.63 -16.82
C VAL A 2 -2.68 8.80 -16.57
N PRO A 3 -3.12 9.72 -15.70
CA PRO A 3 -4.55 10.04 -15.60
C PRO A 3 -4.98 10.58 -16.96
N PHE A 4 -5.87 9.85 -17.63
CA PHE A 4 -6.44 10.25 -18.91
C PHE A 4 -7.93 10.46 -18.70
N SER A 5 -8.46 11.53 -19.30
CA SER A 5 -9.89 11.58 -19.54
C SER A 5 -10.18 10.66 -20.74
N ILE A 6 -11.21 9.81 -20.61
CA ILE A 6 -11.62 8.91 -21.70
C ILE A 6 -12.05 9.68 -22.96
N TYR A 7 -12.23 11.00 -22.88
CA TYR A 7 -12.80 11.83 -23.94
C TYR A 7 -12.00 11.89 -25.24
N ASN A 8 -10.75 11.42 -25.28
CA ASN A 8 -9.98 11.37 -26.54
C ASN A 8 -10.16 10.06 -27.34
N ARG A 9 -10.83 9.03 -26.80
CA ARG A 9 -11.19 7.82 -27.55
C ARG A 9 -12.57 7.31 -27.11
N ASP A 10 -13.49 7.16 -28.05
CA ASP A 10 -14.85 6.66 -27.77
C ASP A 10 -14.83 5.17 -27.45
N TYR A 11 -14.49 4.84 -26.20
CA TYR A 11 -14.57 3.49 -25.66
C TYR A 11 -15.99 3.10 -25.23
N LEU A 12 -16.93 4.05 -25.20
CA LEU A 12 -18.31 3.79 -24.78
C LEU A 12 -19.04 2.91 -25.78
N GLY A 13 -18.86 3.16 -27.09
CA GLY A 13 -19.43 2.33 -28.15
C GLY A 13 -19.11 0.83 -27.97
N PRO A 14 -17.81 0.44 -27.94
CA PRO A 14 -17.42 -0.95 -27.74
C PRO A 14 -17.86 -1.55 -26.38
N ILE A 15 -17.96 -0.73 -25.31
CA ILE A 15 -18.49 -1.19 -24.01
C ILE A 15 -19.97 -1.56 -24.14
N PHE A 16 -20.78 -0.70 -24.73
CA PHE A 16 -22.22 -0.96 -24.90
C PHE A 16 -22.47 -2.10 -25.88
N GLU A 17 -21.66 -2.23 -26.94
CA GLU A 17 -21.72 -3.38 -27.84
C GLU A 17 -21.49 -4.68 -27.07
N HIS A 18 -20.43 -4.76 -26.26
CA HIS A 18 -20.16 -5.92 -25.40
C HIS A 18 -21.33 -6.23 -24.45
N LEU A 19 -21.90 -5.20 -23.81
CA LEU A 19 -23.04 -5.38 -22.90
C LEU A 19 -24.27 -5.92 -23.64
N ASN A 20 -24.61 -5.35 -24.80
CA ASN A 20 -25.76 -5.79 -25.60
C ASN A 20 -25.59 -7.25 -26.04
N THR A 21 -24.40 -7.64 -26.49
CA THR A 21 -24.12 -9.03 -26.90
C THR A 21 -24.20 -10.02 -25.74
N LYS A 22 -23.72 -9.63 -24.55
CA LYS A 22 -23.60 -10.55 -23.41
C LYS A 22 -24.84 -10.61 -22.52
N TYR A 23 -25.58 -9.51 -22.41
CA TYR A 23 -26.66 -9.34 -21.44
C TYR A 23 -28.01 -8.95 -22.07
N GLY A 24 -28.08 -8.85 -23.40
CA GLY A 24 -29.28 -8.44 -24.15
C GLY A 24 -29.30 -6.95 -24.44
N ALA A 25 -29.96 -6.59 -25.54
CA ALA A 25 -29.95 -5.24 -26.07
C ALA A 25 -30.81 -4.28 -25.23
N ARG A 26 -30.35 -3.04 -25.05
CA ARG A 26 -31.05 -1.99 -24.26
C ARG A 26 -32.51 -1.72 -24.65
N ARG A 27 -32.93 -2.13 -25.85
CA ARG A 27 -34.26 -1.91 -26.42
C ARG A 27 -35.22 -3.08 -26.21
N GLU A 28 -34.77 -4.17 -25.59
CA GLU A 28 -35.58 -5.34 -25.28
C GLU A 28 -36.02 -5.31 -23.79
N ILE A 29 -36.92 -6.21 -23.38
CA ILE A 29 -37.27 -6.36 -21.95
C ILE A 29 -36.06 -6.98 -21.25
N ILE A 30 -35.26 -6.13 -20.62
CA ILE A 30 -34.05 -6.53 -19.92
C ILE A 30 -34.40 -6.90 -18.47
N PRO A 31 -33.83 -7.99 -17.91
CA PRO A 31 -33.87 -8.26 -16.48
C PRO A 31 -33.36 -7.07 -15.64
N GLU A 32 -34.03 -6.75 -14.53
CA GLU A 32 -33.70 -5.59 -13.67
C GLU A 32 -32.21 -5.46 -13.32
N TYR A 33 -31.55 -6.59 -13.02
CA TYR A 33 -30.10 -6.64 -12.76
C TYR A 33 -29.22 -6.09 -13.89
N ASN A 34 -29.59 -6.36 -15.15
CA ASN A 34 -28.83 -5.86 -16.29
C ASN A 34 -29.05 -4.34 -16.44
N GLN A 35 -30.23 -3.81 -16.06
CA GLN A 35 -30.50 -2.37 -16.05
C GLN A 35 -29.62 -1.63 -15.02
N GLU A 36 -29.42 -2.21 -13.84
CA GLU A 36 -28.49 -1.68 -12.83
C GLU A 36 -27.07 -1.57 -13.37
N LEU A 37 -26.59 -2.58 -14.10
CA LEU A 37 -25.29 -2.56 -14.76
C LEU A 37 -25.19 -1.44 -15.81
N TYR A 38 -26.19 -1.26 -16.66
CA TYR A 38 -26.20 -0.15 -17.62
C TYR A 38 -26.13 1.21 -16.92
N ASN A 39 -26.94 1.42 -15.88
CA ASN A 39 -26.96 2.66 -15.11
C ASN A 39 -25.61 2.93 -14.40
N LEU A 40 -24.99 1.88 -13.86
CA LEU A 40 -23.66 1.93 -13.25
C LEU A 40 -22.62 2.42 -14.27
N ILE A 41 -22.55 1.79 -15.44
CA ILE A 41 -21.60 2.11 -16.50
C ILE A 41 -21.80 3.55 -16.99
N GLU A 42 -23.04 4.00 -17.18
CA GLU A 42 -23.33 5.38 -17.58
C GLU A 42 -22.86 6.39 -16.55
N LYS A 43 -23.18 6.17 -15.27
CA LYS A 43 -22.79 7.11 -14.21
C LYS A 43 -21.28 7.15 -14.02
N TYR A 44 -20.58 6.02 -14.18
CA TYR A 44 -19.13 5.98 -14.08
C TYR A 44 -18.39 6.52 -15.30
N ASN A 45 -18.96 6.49 -16.49
CA ASN A 45 -18.37 7.10 -17.68
C ASN A 45 -18.75 8.58 -17.87
N HIS A 46 -19.22 9.26 -16.82
CA HIS A 46 -19.47 10.71 -16.84
C HIS A 46 -18.19 11.55 -17.06
N ARG A 47 -18.36 12.82 -17.46
CA ARG A 47 -17.27 13.77 -17.82
C ARG A 47 -16.26 14.02 -16.74
N ASP A 48 -16.70 13.94 -15.51
CA ASP A 48 -15.90 14.33 -14.35
C ASP A 48 -15.10 13.16 -13.77
N ASN A 49 -15.31 11.93 -14.27
CA ASN A 49 -14.62 10.75 -13.79
C ASN A 49 -13.30 10.52 -14.54
N GLN A 50 -12.24 10.28 -13.77
CA GLN A 50 -10.93 9.93 -14.29
C GLN A 50 -10.71 8.42 -14.26
N PHE A 51 -10.01 7.92 -15.28
CA PHE A 51 -9.71 6.50 -15.41
C PHE A 51 -8.20 6.26 -15.39
N PHE A 52 -7.80 5.21 -14.69
CA PHE A 52 -6.44 4.69 -14.79
C PHE A 52 -6.35 3.79 -16.03
N ILE A 53 -5.62 4.25 -17.04
CA ILE A 53 -5.39 3.47 -18.26
C ILE A 53 -4.06 2.73 -18.17
N ALA A 54 -4.10 1.41 -18.32
CA ALA A 54 -2.92 0.54 -18.31
C ALA A 54 -2.81 -0.24 -19.62
N LYS A 55 -1.72 -0.05 -20.36
CA LYS A 55 -1.35 -0.90 -21.49
C LYS A 55 -0.58 -2.11 -20.98
N VAL A 56 -1.00 -3.32 -21.37
CA VAL A 56 -0.38 -4.56 -20.91
C VAL A 56 -0.17 -5.54 -22.05
N PHE A 57 1.02 -6.12 -22.12
CA PHE A 57 1.30 -7.29 -22.96
C PHE A 57 1.07 -8.56 -22.12
N ALA A 58 0.18 -9.44 -22.60
CA ALA A 58 -0.27 -10.61 -21.87
C ALA A 58 -0.63 -11.74 -22.83
N ARG A 59 -0.39 -12.99 -22.42
CA ARG A 59 -0.76 -14.19 -23.19
C ARG A 59 -2.27 -14.45 -23.25
N ASN A 60 -3.03 -13.95 -22.27
CA ASN A 60 -4.48 -14.07 -22.19
C ASN A 60 -5.08 -13.00 -21.26
N ILE A 61 -6.41 -12.85 -21.29
CA ILE A 61 -7.16 -11.86 -20.52
C ILE A 61 -6.97 -12.06 -19.01
N SER A 62 -7.04 -13.29 -18.50
CA SER A 62 -6.87 -13.58 -17.08
C SER A 62 -5.51 -13.09 -16.54
N PHE A 63 -4.44 -13.32 -17.31
CA PHE A 63 -3.11 -12.82 -16.97
C PHE A 63 -3.01 -11.30 -17.08
N ALA A 64 -3.65 -10.69 -18.09
CA ALA A 64 -3.72 -9.23 -18.24
C ALA A 64 -4.37 -8.59 -17.01
N VAL A 65 -5.56 -9.08 -16.63
CA VAL A 65 -6.30 -8.64 -15.45
C VAL A 65 -5.45 -8.79 -14.20
N LYS A 66 -4.89 -9.97 -13.93
CA LYS A 66 -4.06 -10.20 -12.74
C LYS A 66 -2.90 -9.21 -12.65
N LYS A 67 -2.22 -8.94 -13.77
CA LYS A 67 -1.09 -8.01 -13.83
C LYS A 67 -1.53 -6.55 -13.63
N VAL A 68 -2.65 -6.14 -14.23
CA VAL A 68 -3.18 -4.78 -14.10
C VAL A 68 -3.77 -4.55 -12.71
N SER A 69 -4.57 -5.47 -12.17
CA SER A 69 -5.13 -5.39 -10.82
C SER A 69 -4.04 -5.20 -9.77
N ARG A 70 -2.97 -5.98 -9.85
CA ARG A 70 -1.81 -5.80 -8.95
C ARG A 70 -1.22 -4.39 -9.04
N ASN A 71 -1.07 -3.84 -10.24
CA ASN A 71 -0.58 -2.47 -10.42
C ASN A 71 -1.57 -1.44 -9.86
N ILE A 72 -2.87 -1.64 -10.06
CA ILE A 72 -3.92 -0.80 -9.49
C ILE A 72 -3.79 -0.83 -7.97
N ASP A 73 -3.74 -2.01 -7.34
CA ASP A 73 -3.64 -2.16 -5.89
C ASP A 73 -2.42 -1.44 -5.30
N ILE A 74 -1.26 -1.50 -5.99
CA ILE A 74 -0.06 -0.74 -5.60
C ILE A 74 -0.35 0.76 -5.61
N ASN A 75 -0.94 1.28 -6.70
CA ASN A 75 -1.23 2.71 -6.84
C ASN A 75 -2.30 3.16 -5.85
N MET A 76 -3.30 2.32 -5.59
CA MET A 76 -4.32 2.57 -4.58
C MET A 76 -3.73 2.57 -3.17
N GLY A 77 -2.75 1.73 -2.88
CA GLY A 77 -1.99 1.78 -1.62
C GLY A 77 -1.21 3.06 -1.45
N LEU A 78 -0.54 3.52 -2.51
CA LEU A 78 0.17 4.80 -2.49
C LEU A 78 -0.80 5.99 -2.33
N TYR A 79 -1.90 5.99 -3.09
CA TYR A 79 -2.95 6.99 -2.98
C TYR A 79 -3.50 7.05 -1.56
N SER A 80 -3.80 5.89 -0.99
CA SER A 80 -4.35 5.78 0.35
C SER A 80 -3.37 6.22 1.42
N LEU A 81 -2.08 5.90 1.25
CA LEU A 81 -1.04 6.40 2.13
C LEU A 81 -1.06 7.93 2.15
N VAL A 82 -1.11 8.59 0.99
CA VAL A 82 -1.12 10.06 0.90
C VAL A 82 -2.42 10.66 1.47
N CYS A 83 -3.57 10.05 1.19
CA CYS A 83 -4.86 10.56 1.65
C CYS A 83 -5.11 10.36 3.14
N TYR A 84 -4.53 9.32 3.74
CA TYR A 84 -4.77 8.94 5.14
C TYR A 84 -3.54 9.04 6.02
N LEU A 85 -2.41 9.58 5.52
CA LEU A 85 -1.21 9.81 6.31
C LEU A 85 -1.56 10.59 7.58
N PHE A 86 -1.17 10.07 8.75
CA PHE A 86 -1.45 10.67 10.06
C PHE A 86 -2.94 10.82 10.45
N ARG A 87 -3.91 10.43 9.59
CA ARG A 87 -5.32 10.32 9.98
C ARG A 87 -5.48 9.25 11.07
N ASP A 88 -6.34 9.53 12.05
CA ASP A 88 -6.63 8.70 13.22
C ASP A 88 -5.47 8.49 14.21
N VAL A 89 -4.35 9.21 14.07
CA VAL A 89 -3.20 9.11 15.00
C VAL A 89 -3.43 9.91 16.28
N THR A 90 -4.25 10.97 16.24
CA THR A 90 -4.52 11.87 17.38
C THR A 90 -5.99 12.25 17.55
N SER A 91 -6.88 11.81 16.67
CA SER A 91 -8.26 12.29 16.67
C SER A 91 -9.08 11.62 17.78
N PHE A 92 -9.31 12.37 18.86
CA PHE A 92 -10.46 12.19 19.75
C PHE A 92 -11.82 12.42 19.03
N GLY A 93 -11.81 12.86 17.76
CA GLY A 93 -13.00 13.23 16.98
C GLY A 93 -13.18 12.51 15.64
N GLY A 94 -12.46 11.40 15.38
CA GLY A 94 -12.82 10.56 14.23
C GLY A 94 -14.12 9.82 14.57
N ASP A 95 -15.04 9.73 13.63
CA ASP A 95 -16.39 9.17 13.86
C ASP A 95 -16.29 7.82 14.61
N PRO A 96 -16.89 7.67 15.80
CA PRO A 96 -16.84 6.41 16.57
C PRO A 96 -17.39 5.20 15.78
N PHE A 97 -18.04 5.42 14.64
CA PHE A 97 -18.67 4.39 13.81
C PHE A 97 -17.90 4.00 12.53
N GLU A 98 -16.76 4.63 12.22
CA GLU A 98 -15.96 4.25 11.02
C GLU A 98 -15.27 2.88 11.23
N LYS A 99 -15.94 1.82 10.75
CA LYS A 99 -15.42 0.44 10.78
C LYS A 99 -14.14 0.28 9.93
N SER A 100 -14.08 0.97 8.79
CA SER A 100 -12.90 1.06 7.92
C SER A 100 -12.23 2.43 8.05
N ILE A 101 -10.92 2.49 7.81
CA ILE A 101 -10.15 3.75 7.76
C ILE A 101 -10.36 4.47 6.42
N GLY A 102 -10.61 3.74 5.34
CA GLY A 102 -10.78 4.29 4.00
C GLY A 102 -11.69 3.44 3.13
N ASN A 103 -12.68 4.09 2.51
CA ASN A 103 -13.68 3.46 1.64
C ASN A 103 -13.38 3.74 0.17
N ILE A 104 -12.16 3.44 -0.28
CA ILE A 104 -11.77 3.60 -1.68
C ILE A 104 -11.86 2.22 -2.33
N ASN A 105 -12.84 2.03 -3.19
CA ASN A 105 -13.02 0.82 -3.97
C ASN A 105 -12.76 1.10 -5.45
N THR A 106 -12.13 0.17 -6.15
CA THR A 106 -12.08 0.19 -7.62
C THR A 106 -13.40 -0.37 -8.13
N PRO A 107 -14.29 0.47 -8.68
CA PRO A 107 -15.67 0.04 -8.87
C PRO A 107 -15.89 -0.69 -10.18
N ILE A 108 -15.19 -0.29 -11.25
CA ILE A 108 -15.32 -0.89 -12.58
C ILE A 108 -13.94 -0.97 -13.26
N VAL A 109 -13.69 -2.07 -13.95
CA VAL A 109 -12.52 -2.33 -14.78
C VAL A 109 -12.99 -2.77 -16.16
N TYR A 110 -12.49 -2.09 -17.20
CA TYR A 110 -12.70 -2.45 -18.60
C TYR A 110 -11.44 -3.08 -19.17
N VAL A 111 -11.59 -4.17 -19.92
CA VAL A 111 -10.48 -4.82 -20.62
C VAL A 111 -10.72 -4.78 -22.12
N PHE A 112 -9.80 -4.13 -22.83
CA PHE A 112 -9.85 -4.00 -24.28
C PHE A 112 -8.72 -4.80 -24.95
N ASN A 113 -8.99 -5.34 -26.14
CA ASN A 113 -7.99 -5.88 -27.05
C ASN A 113 -8.27 -5.39 -28.46
N ASN A 114 -7.33 -4.65 -29.08
CA ASN A 114 -7.52 -4.00 -30.38
C ASN A 114 -8.86 -3.25 -30.47
N GLU A 115 -9.11 -2.37 -29.50
CA GLU A 115 -10.32 -1.50 -29.40
C GLU A 115 -11.64 -2.23 -29.10
N GLU A 116 -11.65 -3.56 -29.14
CA GLU A 116 -12.81 -4.36 -28.76
C GLU A 116 -12.85 -4.58 -27.24
N CYS A 117 -14.01 -4.34 -26.60
CA CYS A 117 -14.22 -4.63 -25.19
C CYS A 117 -14.39 -6.15 -24.98
N LYS A 118 -13.47 -6.77 -24.25
CA LYS A 118 -13.45 -8.22 -24.02
C LYS A 118 -14.12 -8.63 -22.72
N THR A 119 -13.99 -7.82 -21.68
CA THR A 119 -14.67 -8.07 -20.40
C THR A 119 -14.80 -6.80 -19.58
N ILE A 120 -15.85 -6.79 -18.76
CA ILE A 120 -16.11 -5.77 -17.74
C ILE A 120 -16.09 -6.48 -16.39
N MET A 121 -15.41 -5.91 -15.40
CA MET A 121 -15.37 -6.40 -14.03
C MET A 121 -15.78 -5.27 -13.10
N PHE A 122 -16.48 -5.59 -12.03
CA PHE A 122 -16.88 -4.64 -11.00
C PHE A 122 -16.81 -5.32 -9.64
N SER A 123 -16.50 -4.54 -8.61
CA SER A 123 -16.47 -5.03 -7.22
C SER A 123 -17.83 -4.88 -6.54
N THR A 124 -18.65 -3.95 -7.03
CA THR A 124 -20.00 -3.66 -6.52
C THR A 124 -20.85 -3.04 -7.63
N TYR A 125 -22.17 -3.26 -7.54
CA TYR A 125 -23.17 -2.57 -8.37
C TYR A 125 -23.61 -1.23 -7.75
N GLU A 126 -23.14 -0.93 -6.54
CA GLU A 126 -23.47 0.31 -5.87
C GLU A 126 -22.77 1.48 -6.53
N ILE A 127 -23.56 2.45 -6.97
CA ILE A 127 -23.00 3.71 -7.45
C ILE A 127 -22.65 4.58 -6.24
N PRO A 128 -21.41 5.08 -6.12
CA PRO A 128 -21.00 5.94 -5.04
C PRO A 128 -21.92 7.15 -4.98
N LYS A 129 -22.26 7.50 -3.76
CA LYS A 129 -23.04 8.70 -3.49
C LYS A 129 -22.22 9.97 -3.77
N TRP A 130 -20.88 9.88 -3.75
CA TRP A 130 -19.97 11.02 -3.86
C TRP A 130 -18.69 10.62 -4.62
N THR A 131 -18.19 11.51 -5.47
CA THR A 131 -16.84 11.45 -6.03
C THR A 131 -15.89 12.23 -5.12
N GLU A 132 -14.75 11.65 -4.75
CA GLU A 132 -13.73 12.40 -4.01
C GLU A 132 -12.86 13.20 -4.98
N ASN A 133 -12.83 14.52 -4.80
CA ASN A 133 -11.86 15.37 -5.47
C ASN A 133 -10.49 15.17 -4.84
N ILE A 134 -9.50 14.80 -5.66
CA ILE A 134 -8.11 14.75 -5.24
C ILE A 134 -7.49 16.11 -5.54
N ASP A 135 -7.07 16.81 -4.49
CA ASP A 135 -6.39 18.09 -4.67
C ASP A 135 -5.01 17.91 -5.34
N PHE A 136 -4.52 18.98 -5.95
CA PHE A 136 -3.26 18.98 -6.69
C PHE A 136 -2.04 18.70 -5.80
N TYR A 137 -2.11 19.06 -4.51
CA TYR A 137 -1.01 18.83 -3.56
C TYR A 137 -0.84 17.33 -3.28
N LYS A 138 -1.94 16.60 -3.06
CA LYS A 138 -1.93 15.14 -2.91
C LYS A 138 -1.42 14.46 -4.17
N LEU A 139 -1.86 14.89 -5.35
CA LEU A 139 -1.37 14.36 -6.63
C LEU A 139 0.15 14.55 -6.77
N ASN A 140 0.66 15.75 -6.49
CA ASN A 140 2.11 16.01 -6.53
C ASN A 140 2.87 15.17 -5.51
N THR A 141 2.30 14.96 -4.31
CA THR A 141 2.89 14.10 -3.29
C THR A 141 3.00 12.65 -3.80
N ILE A 142 1.96 12.13 -4.44
CA ILE A 142 1.98 10.79 -5.06
C ILE A 142 3.07 10.71 -6.12
N VAL A 143 3.16 11.68 -7.03
CA VAL A 143 4.19 11.72 -8.08
C VAL A 143 5.60 11.74 -7.47
N ASN A 144 5.85 12.61 -6.49
CA ASN A 144 7.13 12.70 -5.80
C ASN A 144 7.52 11.39 -5.10
N LEU A 145 6.56 10.71 -4.47
CA LEU A 145 6.80 9.40 -3.86
C LEU A 145 7.12 8.36 -4.93
N MET A 146 6.40 8.33 -6.06
CA MET A 146 6.71 7.44 -7.18
C MET A 146 8.13 7.65 -7.70
N ASP A 147 8.55 8.90 -7.88
CA ASP A 147 9.89 9.24 -8.33
C ASP A 147 10.96 8.77 -7.33
N ASN A 148 10.73 8.96 -6.03
CA ASN A 148 11.62 8.42 -5.00
C ASN A 148 11.70 6.90 -5.04
N ILE A 149 10.57 6.20 -5.27
CA ILE A 149 10.56 4.73 -5.40
C ILE A 149 11.38 4.28 -6.62
N GLN A 150 11.39 5.03 -7.71
CA GLN A 150 12.22 4.70 -8.87
C GLN A 150 13.73 4.81 -8.59
N LYS A 151 14.15 5.60 -7.59
CA LYS A 151 15.56 5.75 -7.19
C LYS A 151 16.16 4.52 -6.53
N PHE A 152 15.34 3.56 -6.06
CA PHE A 152 15.88 2.30 -5.54
C PHE A 152 16.67 1.57 -6.64
N LYS A 153 17.90 1.16 -6.32
CA LYS A 153 18.70 0.30 -7.23
C LYS A 153 18.27 -1.17 -7.16
N SER A 154 17.81 -1.61 -5.99
CA SER A 154 17.37 -2.99 -5.79
C SER A 154 15.91 -3.19 -6.19
N GLU A 155 15.68 -4.01 -7.22
CA GLU A 155 14.33 -4.46 -7.60
C GLU A 155 13.64 -5.26 -6.49
N LYS A 156 14.41 -5.94 -5.64
CA LYS A 156 13.87 -6.65 -4.46
C LYS A 156 13.29 -5.66 -3.44
N LEU A 157 13.98 -4.54 -3.18
CA LEU A 157 13.50 -3.50 -2.28
C LEU A 157 12.28 -2.76 -2.84
N LYS A 158 12.24 -2.51 -4.16
CA LYS A 158 11.04 -1.98 -4.84
C LYS A 158 9.86 -2.93 -4.72
N THR A 159 10.09 -4.21 -5.00
CA THR A 159 9.05 -5.24 -4.91
C THR A 159 8.50 -5.37 -3.49
N LEU A 160 9.37 -5.30 -2.48
CA LEU A 160 8.95 -5.26 -1.07
C LEU A 160 8.00 -4.09 -0.83
N LEU A 161 8.35 -2.89 -1.30
CA LEU A 161 7.51 -1.71 -1.10
C LEU A 161 6.18 -1.80 -1.87
N TYR A 162 6.15 -2.42 -3.06
CA TYR A 162 4.92 -2.69 -3.78
C TYR A 162 3.98 -3.63 -3.02
N GLU A 163 4.50 -4.71 -2.43
CA GLU A 163 3.71 -5.59 -1.56
C GLU A 163 3.20 -4.87 -0.33
N VAL A 164 4.02 -3.97 0.25
CA VAL A 164 3.62 -3.13 1.38
C VAL A 164 2.45 -2.21 1.00
N PHE A 165 2.46 -1.58 -0.18
CA PHE A 165 1.34 -0.74 -0.61
C PHE A 165 0.06 -1.55 -0.84
N ILE A 166 0.14 -2.73 -1.46
CA ILE A 166 -1.00 -3.62 -1.62
C ILE A 166 -1.59 -3.99 -0.25
N ASN A 167 -0.74 -4.41 0.69
CA ASN A 167 -1.17 -4.79 2.02
C ASN A 167 -1.72 -3.60 2.82
N TYR A 168 -1.13 -2.42 2.67
CA TYR A 168 -1.62 -1.19 3.30
C TYR A 168 -3.02 -0.85 2.79
N TYR A 169 -3.23 -0.90 1.47
CA TYR A 169 -4.54 -0.69 0.85
C TYR A 169 -5.59 -1.69 1.34
N ASN A 170 -5.21 -2.96 1.51
CA ASN A 170 -6.08 -3.99 2.06
C ASN A 170 -6.41 -3.71 3.54
N ALA A 171 -5.41 -3.33 4.34
CA ALA A 171 -5.57 -3.09 5.78
C ALA A 171 -6.54 -1.94 6.08
N ILE A 172 -6.43 -0.82 5.36
CA ILE A 172 -7.29 0.36 5.61
C ILE A 172 -8.75 0.14 5.24
N ARG A 173 -9.04 -0.65 4.19
CA ARG A 173 -10.42 -0.91 3.74
C ARG A 173 -11.12 -1.97 4.56
N THR A 174 -10.35 -2.73 5.34
CA THR A 174 -10.87 -3.79 6.19
C THR A 174 -11.69 -3.19 7.34
N SER A 175 -12.93 -3.65 7.49
CA SER A 175 -13.85 -3.20 8.55
C SER A 175 -13.58 -3.84 9.93
N GLU A 176 -12.87 -4.97 9.94
CA GLU A 176 -12.51 -5.67 11.17
C GLU A 176 -11.18 -5.17 11.74
N PHE A 177 -11.20 -4.61 12.95
CA PHE A 177 -10.02 -4.02 13.57
C PHE A 177 -8.87 -5.01 13.75
N SER A 178 -9.17 -6.25 14.15
CA SER A 178 -8.18 -7.32 14.33
C SER A 178 -7.47 -7.68 13.03
N VAL A 179 -8.22 -7.86 11.93
CA VAL A 179 -7.66 -8.19 10.62
C VAL A 179 -6.82 -7.04 10.08
N SER A 180 -7.33 -5.80 10.18
CA SER A 180 -6.59 -4.59 9.80
C SER A 180 -5.28 -4.46 10.60
N PHE A 181 -5.36 -4.62 11.92
CA PHE A 181 -4.21 -4.60 12.83
C PHE A 181 -3.14 -5.65 12.48
N LEU A 182 -3.55 -6.91 12.29
CA LEU A 182 -2.61 -7.97 11.91
C LEU A 182 -1.99 -7.71 10.54
N THR A 183 -2.74 -7.13 9.61
CA THR A 183 -2.21 -6.73 8.31
C THR A 183 -1.16 -5.64 8.44
N PHE A 184 -1.39 -4.60 9.26
CA PHE A 184 -0.37 -3.59 9.57
C PHE A 184 0.84 -4.20 10.28
N TRP A 185 0.63 -5.13 11.22
CA TRP A 185 1.72 -5.83 11.89
C TRP A 185 2.59 -6.63 10.92
N ASN A 186 1.97 -7.33 9.96
CA ASN A 186 2.69 -8.05 8.91
C ASN A 186 3.51 -7.10 8.02
N ILE A 187 3.01 -5.89 7.76
CA ILE A 187 3.78 -4.86 7.03
C ILE A 187 5.00 -4.41 7.85
N ILE A 188 4.87 -4.20 9.16
CA ILE A 188 5.99 -3.88 10.06
C ILE A 188 7.05 -4.98 9.99
N GLU A 189 6.64 -6.25 10.11
CA GLU A 189 7.55 -7.40 10.02
C GLU A 189 8.26 -7.47 8.65
N GLN A 190 7.55 -7.20 7.55
CA GLN A 190 8.10 -7.18 6.19
C GLN A 190 9.14 -6.06 6.00
N LEU A 191 8.79 -4.83 6.38
CA LEU A 191 9.68 -3.66 6.26
C LEU A 191 10.95 -3.82 7.11
N LEU A 192 10.83 -4.48 8.26
CA LEU A 192 11.97 -4.77 9.15
C LEU A 192 12.65 -6.11 8.85
N LEU A 193 12.39 -6.69 7.67
CA LEU A 193 13.04 -7.87 7.10
C LEU A 193 12.97 -9.12 7.98
N LYS A 194 11.83 -9.37 8.63
CA LYS A 194 11.61 -10.61 9.37
C LYS A 194 11.69 -11.82 8.44
N ASN A 195 12.55 -12.77 8.79
CA ASN A 195 12.62 -14.09 8.15
C ASN A 195 12.44 -15.21 9.21
N SER A 196 12.55 -16.47 8.80
CA SER A 196 12.36 -17.63 9.70
C SER A 196 13.35 -17.68 10.88
N GLY A 197 14.53 -17.08 10.74
CA GLY A 197 15.54 -17.00 11.80
C GLY A 197 15.43 -15.77 12.70
N THR A 198 14.69 -14.73 12.29
CA THR A 198 14.56 -13.48 13.04
C THR A 198 13.54 -13.62 14.15
N LYS A 199 13.97 -13.44 15.41
CA LYS A 199 13.05 -13.46 16.55
C LYS A 199 12.20 -12.19 16.56
N LEU A 200 10.96 -12.29 17.03
CA LEU A 200 10.04 -11.15 17.05
C LEU A 200 10.57 -10.00 17.93
N ILE A 201 11.28 -10.31 19.02
CA ILE A 201 11.94 -9.30 19.85
C ILE A 201 13.00 -8.48 19.09
N GLU A 202 13.67 -9.09 18.10
CA GLU A 202 14.62 -8.37 17.24
C GLU A 202 13.89 -7.38 16.33
N ILE A 203 12.71 -7.75 15.80
CA ILE A 203 11.85 -6.83 15.04
C ILE A 203 11.41 -5.65 15.91
N ILE A 204 11.02 -5.90 17.16
CA ILE A 204 10.66 -4.81 18.10
C ILE A 204 11.86 -3.89 18.34
N ASN A 205 13.05 -4.45 18.55
CA ASN A 205 14.27 -3.65 18.72
C ASN A 205 14.58 -2.82 17.47
N ARG A 206 14.49 -3.42 16.27
CA ARG A 206 14.67 -2.71 14.98
C ARG A 206 13.65 -1.58 14.84
N LEU A 207 12.38 -1.84 15.13
CA LEU A 207 11.30 -0.85 15.07
C LEU A 207 11.59 0.36 15.96
N LYS A 208 11.88 0.13 17.25
CA LYS A 208 12.20 1.20 18.19
C LYS A 208 13.44 2.00 17.77
N SER A 209 14.40 1.33 17.13
CA SER A 209 15.63 1.97 16.61
C SER A 209 15.36 2.96 15.48
N THR A 210 14.21 2.87 14.80
CA THR A 210 13.84 3.83 13.74
C THR A 210 13.42 5.20 14.28
N TYR A 211 13.32 5.36 15.60
CA TYR A 211 13.07 6.64 16.26
C TYR A 211 14.36 7.22 16.82
N PRO A 212 14.83 8.38 16.31
CA PRO A 212 16.05 9.05 16.79
C PRO A 212 16.00 9.37 18.28
N ASP A 213 17.15 9.26 18.97
CA ASP A 213 17.31 9.65 20.38
C ASP A 213 16.99 11.13 20.65
N SER A 214 17.01 11.96 19.61
CA SER A 214 16.69 13.39 19.70
C SER A 214 15.20 13.69 19.85
N ILE A 215 14.31 12.71 19.67
CA ILE A 215 12.85 12.89 19.84
C ILE A 215 12.51 12.83 21.33
N LYS A 216 11.87 13.88 21.86
CA LYS A 216 11.51 13.98 23.28
C LYS A 216 10.59 12.86 23.74
N GLU A 217 9.64 12.49 22.89
CA GLU A 217 8.60 11.49 23.13
C GLU A 217 9.07 10.05 22.86
N LYS A 218 10.36 9.84 22.56
CA LYS A 218 10.89 8.52 22.17
C LYS A 218 10.53 7.44 23.18
N LYS A 219 10.72 7.70 24.48
CA LYS A 219 10.45 6.71 25.53
C LYS A 219 8.98 6.27 25.52
N ASP A 220 8.06 7.22 25.38
CA ASP A 220 6.61 6.94 25.33
C ASP A 220 6.25 6.13 24.08
N ILE A 221 6.89 6.41 22.94
CA ILE A 221 6.71 5.63 21.71
C ILE A 221 7.22 4.20 21.91
N GLU A 222 8.40 4.02 22.51
CA GLU A 222 8.97 2.70 22.78
C GLU A 222 8.09 1.88 23.75
N GLU A 223 7.54 2.50 24.79
CA GLU A 223 6.61 1.87 25.72
C GLU A 223 5.31 1.45 25.02
N ARG A 224 4.75 2.30 24.15
CA ARG A 224 3.57 1.97 23.35
C ARG A 224 3.83 0.83 22.36
N ILE A 225 5.03 0.77 21.77
CA ILE A 225 5.45 -0.37 20.93
C ILE A 225 5.45 -1.67 21.74
N ASP A 226 5.96 -1.65 22.98
CA ASP A 226 5.95 -2.83 23.85
C ASP A 226 4.53 -3.26 24.23
N MET A 227 3.64 -2.30 24.50
CA MET A 227 2.23 -2.60 24.75
C MET A 227 1.57 -3.23 23.53
N LEU A 228 1.78 -2.67 22.34
CA LEU A 228 1.23 -3.19 21.09
C LEU A 228 1.74 -4.61 20.80
N TYR A 229 3.02 -4.87 21.05
CA TYR A 229 3.62 -6.18 20.93
C TYR A 229 3.00 -7.21 21.88
N LYS A 230 2.80 -6.86 23.16
CA LYS A 230 2.12 -7.73 24.12
C LYS A 230 0.71 -8.06 23.68
N LYS A 231 -0.07 -7.05 23.26
CA LYS A 231 -1.43 -7.24 22.73
C LYS A 231 -1.47 -8.18 21.53
N ARG A 232 -0.55 -8.01 20.57
CA ARG A 232 -0.43 -8.92 19.43
C ARG A 232 -0.24 -10.37 19.86
N ASN A 233 0.64 -10.62 20.84
CA ASN A 233 0.90 -11.98 21.30
C ASN A 233 -0.30 -12.57 22.04
N LEU A 234 -0.96 -11.81 22.91
CA LEU A 234 -2.20 -12.25 23.58
C LEU A 234 -3.27 -12.59 22.55
N PHE A 235 -3.49 -11.71 21.56
CA PHE A 235 -4.47 -11.93 20.52
C PHE A 235 -4.17 -13.19 19.67
N VAL A 236 -2.93 -13.38 19.25
CA VAL A 236 -2.53 -14.50 18.36
C VAL A 236 -2.46 -15.84 19.09
N HIS A 237 -2.09 -15.87 20.37
CA HIS A 237 -1.83 -17.12 21.08
C HIS A 237 -2.89 -17.50 22.11
N GLU A 238 -3.58 -16.52 22.70
CA GLU A 238 -4.54 -16.76 23.77
C GLU A 238 -5.98 -16.45 23.34
N ALA A 239 -6.17 -15.70 22.23
CA ALA A 239 -7.46 -15.22 21.74
C ALA A 239 -8.29 -14.47 22.82
N THR A 240 -7.62 -13.96 23.86
CA THR A 240 -8.23 -13.34 25.04
C THR A 240 -8.37 -11.83 24.91
N ASP A 241 -7.46 -11.17 24.19
CA ASP A 241 -7.45 -9.71 24.05
C ASP A 241 -8.22 -9.24 22.80
N LYS A 242 -8.93 -8.12 22.93
CA LYS A 242 -9.72 -7.54 21.85
C LYS A 242 -8.98 -6.35 21.25
N ILE A 243 -8.45 -6.55 20.04
CA ILE A 243 -7.89 -5.47 19.24
C ILE A 243 -8.95 -4.41 18.99
N ASN A 244 -8.65 -3.16 19.36
CA ASN A 244 -9.55 -2.04 19.19
C ASN A 244 -9.04 -1.03 18.14
N ARG A 245 -9.82 0.03 17.91
CA ARG A 245 -9.49 1.09 16.96
C ARG A 245 -8.14 1.74 17.23
N HIS A 246 -7.80 2.02 18.48
CA HIS A 246 -6.54 2.68 18.84
C HIS A 246 -5.33 1.79 18.57
N ASP A 247 -5.45 0.49 18.84
CA ASP A 247 -4.39 -0.48 18.53
C ASP A 247 -4.11 -0.53 17.02
N ARG A 248 -5.18 -0.62 16.21
CA ARG A 248 -5.12 -0.56 14.74
C ARG A 248 -4.49 0.76 14.26
N SER A 249 -4.97 1.89 14.75
CA SER A 249 -4.48 3.21 14.33
C SER A 249 -3.02 3.44 14.69
N PHE A 250 -2.58 2.94 15.85
CA PHE A 250 -1.17 3.01 16.23
C PHE A 250 -0.31 2.06 15.38
N ALA A 251 -0.78 0.84 15.08
CA ALA A 251 -0.08 -0.03 14.12
C ALA A 251 0.06 0.62 12.74
N LYS A 252 -1.00 1.29 12.25
CA LYS A 252 -0.97 2.09 11.02
C LYS A 252 0.08 3.20 11.09
N SER A 253 0.16 3.96 12.18
CA SER A 253 1.14 5.05 12.28
C SER A 253 2.59 4.55 12.30
N LEU A 254 2.84 3.38 12.90
CA LEU A 254 4.15 2.72 12.83
C LEU A 254 4.49 2.31 11.39
N VAL A 255 3.52 1.75 10.65
CA VAL A 255 3.70 1.41 9.23
C VAL A 255 4.01 2.65 8.39
N GLU A 256 3.27 3.74 8.58
CA GLU A 256 3.48 4.99 7.85
C GLU A 256 4.88 5.56 8.11
N HIS A 257 5.31 5.58 9.38
CA HIS A 257 6.66 5.98 9.76
C HIS A 257 7.73 5.14 9.07
N LEU A 258 7.57 3.81 9.07
CA LEU A 258 8.52 2.90 8.42
C LEU A 258 8.54 3.08 6.91
N VAL A 259 7.38 3.23 6.26
CA VAL A 259 7.30 3.45 4.81
C VAL A 259 7.99 4.76 4.43
N MET A 260 7.72 5.85 5.15
CA MET A 260 8.35 7.14 4.88
C MET A 260 9.86 7.07 5.12
N SER A 261 10.30 6.43 6.20
CA SER A 261 11.73 6.20 6.47
C SER A 261 12.39 5.40 5.35
N TYR A 262 11.73 4.32 4.91
CA TYR A 262 12.23 3.45 3.84
C TYR A 262 12.36 4.22 2.52
N ILE A 263 11.37 5.02 2.14
CA ILE A 263 11.40 5.86 0.93
C ILE A 263 12.46 6.97 1.05
N ASN A 264 12.70 7.53 2.23
CA ASN A 264 13.74 8.55 2.43
C ASN A 264 15.15 7.99 2.20
N PHE A 265 15.37 6.69 2.43
CA PHE A 265 16.64 6.03 2.11
C PHE A 265 16.72 5.57 0.64
N ALA A 266 15.74 5.92 -0.20
CA ALA A 266 15.75 5.54 -1.61
C ALA A 266 16.96 6.15 -2.33
N GLY A 267 17.79 5.28 -2.90
CA GLY A 267 19.04 5.64 -3.59
C GLY A 267 20.30 5.45 -2.75
N GLU A 268 20.18 5.39 -1.41
CA GLU A 268 21.30 5.13 -0.50
C GLU A 268 21.46 3.64 -0.21
N ILE A 269 20.34 2.92 -0.07
CA ILE A 269 20.35 1.49 0.26
C ILE A 269 20.24 0.66 -1.03
N GLU A 270 21.32 -0.04 -1.36
CA GLU A 270 21.44 -0.77 -2.63
C GLU A 270 20.96 -2.22 -2.56
N SER A 271 20.77 -2.78 -1.36
CA SER A 271 20.40 -4.19 -1.19
C SER A 271 19.67 -4.45 0.13
N THR A 272 18.99 -5.60 0.22
CA THR A 272 18.39 -6.05 1.49
C THR A 272 19.43 -6.29 2.58
N GLY A 273 20.66 -6.70 2.20
CA GLY A 273 21.74 -6.90 3.17
C GLY A 273 22.22 -5.57 3.77
N MET A 274 22.29 -4.51 2.96
CA MET A 274 22.62 -3.17 3.45
C MET A 274 21.52 -2.61 4.36
N LEU A 275 20.26 -2.88 4.04
CA LEU A 275 19.13 -2.50 4.90
C LEU A 275 19.15 -3.25 6.24
N GLU A 276 19.42 -4.55 6.22
CA GLU A 276 19.56 -5.33 7.46
C GLU A 276 20.73 -4.83 8.30
N PHE A 277 21.88 -4.57 7.68
CA PHE A 277 23.03 -3.96 8.34
C PHE A 277 22.65 -2.61 8.94
N PHE A 278 21.94 -1.75 8.21
CA PHE A 278 21.43 -0.48 8.72
C PHE A 278 20.58 -0.66 9.98
N TYR A 279 19.59 -1.56 9.97
CA TYR A 279 18.75 -1.82 11.13
C TYR A 279 19.50 -2.35 12.35
N GLN A 280 20.54 -3.17 12.16
CA GLN A 280 21.37 -3.70 13.24
C GLN A 280 22.26 -2.62 13.89
N ASN A 281 22.50 -1.51 13.18
CA ASN A 281 23.45 -0.48 13.58
C ASN A 281 22.80 0.84 14.00
N LEU A 282 21.50 1.04 13.73
CA LEU A 282 20.75 2.28 14.05
C LEU A 282 20.89 2.77 15.50
N ARG A 283 20.99 1.86 16.48
CA ARG A 283 21.11 2.19 17.91
C ARG A 283 22.54 2.37 18.41
N LYS A 284 23.54 2.08 17.59
CA LYS A 284 24.93 2.19 18.02
C LYS A 284 25.32 3.66 18.05
N ASN A 285 26.02 4.07 19.11
CA ASN A 285 26.56 5.42 19.16
C ASN A 285 27.61 5.63 18.06
N SER A 286 27.85 6.88 17.68
CA SER A 286 28.76 7.24 16.60
C SER A 286 30.19 6.73 16.82
N ASN A 287 30.65 6.65 18.08
CA ASN A 287 31.97 6.15 18.42
C ASN A 287 32.13 4.65 18.09
N ILE A 288 31.10 3.84 18.35
CA ILE A 288 31.10 2.41 17.98
C ILE A 288 31.07 2.26 16.47
N LEU A 289 30.22 3.02 15.77
CA LEU A 289 30.15 2.99 14.30
C LEU A 289 31.49 3.36 13.66
N GLN A 290 32.20 4.36 14.20
CA GLN A 290 33.53 4.74 13.73
C GLN A 290 34.56 3.63 13.94
N LYS A 291 34.54 2.96 15.10
CA LYS A 291 35.41 1.81 15.37
C LYS A 291 35.13 0.65 14.41
N GLU A 292 33.86 0.33 14.18
CA GLU A 292 33.48 -0.72 13.24
C GLU A 292 33.88 -0.39 11.80
N ALA A 293 33.73 0.87 11.38
CA ALA A 293 34.20 1.33 10.08
C ALA A 293 35.73 1.19 9.93
N GLN A 294 36.51 1.43 11.00
CA GLN A 294 37.96 1.17 10.99
C GLN A 294 38.28 -0.31 10.84
N VAL A 295 37.57 -1.20 11.57
CA VAL A 295 37.73 -2.65 11.45
C VAL A 295 37.41 -3.13 10.03
N LEU A 296 36.34 -2.63 9.41
CA LEU A 296 35.98 -2.97 8.04
C LEU A 296 37.08 -2.59 7.04
N LYS A 297 37.73 -1.42 7.21
CA LYS A 297 38.87 -1.01 6.37
C LYS A 297 40.06 -1.96 6.51
N ILE A 298 40.37 -2.42 7.72
CA ILE A 298 41.44 -3.40 7.97
C ILE A 298 41.13 -4.72 7.26
N LEU A 299 39.90 -5.22 7.40
CA LEU A 299 39.47 -6.46 6.74
C LEU A 299 39.54 -6.37 5.22
N GLU A 300 39.18 -5.22 4.64
CA GLU A 300 39.28 -4.99 3.20
C GLU A 300 40.74 -5.01 2.72
N ALA A 301 41.65 -4.36 3.46
CA ALA A 301 43.08 -4.38 3.15
C ALA A 301 43.67 -5.79 3.17
N ILE A 302 43.29 -6.61 4.17
CA ILE A 302 43.72 -8.01 4.24
C ILE A 302 43.22 -8.80 3.02
N LYS A 303 41.94 -8.65 2.64
CA LYS A 303 41.39 -9.38 1.49
C LYS A 303 42.05 -9.00 0.16
N LYS A 304 42.43 -7.73 -0.03
CA LYS A 304 43.14 -7.27 -1.25
C LYS A 304 44.57 -7.77 -1.34
N ASN A 305 45.25 -7.98 -0.20
CA ASN A 305 46.63 -8.48 -0.17
C ASN A 305 46.73 -10.02 -0.30
N VAL A 306 45.58 -10.72 -0.32
CA VAL A 306 45.51 -12.19 -0.46
C VAL A 306 45.08 -12.60 -1.88
N GLN A 307 44.83 -11.64 -2.78
CA GLN A 307 44.64 -11.85 -4.23
C GLN A 307 45.93 -11.55 -4.99
#